data_AF-A0A266LMG1-F1
#
_entry.id   AF-A0A266LMG1-F1
#
_cell.length_a   1.000
_cell.length_b   1.000
_cell.length_c   1.000
_cell.angle_alpha   90.00
_cell.angle_beta   90.00
_cell.angle_gamma   90.00
#
_symmetry.space_group_name_H-M   'P 1'
#
loop_
_entity.id
_entity.type
_entity.pdbx_description
1 polymer ?
#
loop_
_entity_poly.entity_id
_entity_poly.type
_entity_poly.pdbx_seq_one_letter_code
_entity_poly.pdbx_strand_id
1 'polypeptide(L)'
;MNHKADTLFHMISVHNNLSPSGEKVFKELMKFLDKDGIININFYHKKCIANDAGVVPQTVNNIILQLKKIGLIRSVDIGSFRLSKSIFVDGYFNGLYARTEWKNINYTMSLNSDGLLQVRGAV
;
A
#
# COMPACT_ATOMS: atom_id res chain seq x y z
N MET A 1 -12.50 2.78 13.43
CA MET A 1 -11.98 2.81 12.04
C MET A 1 -11.13 4.06 11.88
N ASN A 2 -10.00 3.97 11.18
CA ASN A 2 -9.13 5.12 10.96
C ASN A 2 -9.51 5.77 9.61
N HIS A 3 -10.48 6.68 9.66
CA HIS A 3 -11.10 7.26 8.47
C HIS A 3 -10.08 7.87 7.50
N LYS A 4 -9.00 8.49 7.98
CA LYS A 4 -7.98 9.08 7.11
C LYS A 4 -7.18 8.04 6.33
N ALA A 5 -6.79 6.95 6.97
CA ALA A 5 -6.05 5.88 6.30
C ALA A 5 -6.94 5.18 5.24
N ASP A 6 -8.20 4.96 5.59
CA ASP A 6 -9.19 4.38 4.65
C ASP A 6 -9.39 5.29 3.43
N THR A 7 -9.56 6.60 3.65
CA THR A 7 -9.65 7.58 2.57
C THR A 7 -8.40 7.61 1.70
N LEU A 8 -7.20 7.53 2.29
CA LEU A 8 -5.95 7.48 1.53
C LEU A 8 -5.91 6.28 0.57
N PHE A 9 -6.15 5.08 1.09
CA PHE A 9 -6.10 3.87 0.27
C PHE A 9 -7.19 3.87 -0.80
N HIS A 10 -8.36 4.39 -0.50
CA HIS A 10 -9.43 4.55 -1.48
C HIS A 10 -9.03 5.52 -2.60
N MET A 11 -8.51 6.71 -2.29
CA MET A 11 -8.11 7.70 -3.29
C MET A 11 -6.95 7.20 -4.18
N ILE A 12 -5.96 6.52 -3.59
CA ILE A 12 -4.90 5.85 -4.37
C ILE A 12 -5.51 4.80 -5.30
N SER A 13 -6.45 4.00 -4.81
CA SER A 13 -7.08 2.92 -5.57
C SER A 13 -7.88 3.46 -6.76
N VAL A 14 -8.71 4.48 -6.54
CA VAL A 14 -9.48 5.16 -7.58
C VAL A 14 -8.56 5.75 -8.64
N HIS A 15 -7.52 6.50 -8.25
CA HIS A 15 -6.59 7.11 -9.19
C HIS A 15 -5.86 6.07 -10.06
N ASN A 16 -5.56 4.90 -9.50
CA ASN A 16 -4.84 3.84 -10.20
C ASN A 16 -5.75 2.77 -10.82
N ASN A 17 -7.06 3.01 -10.87
CA ASN A 17 -8.07 2.07 -11.39
C ASN A 17 -7.96 0.66 -10.78
N LEU A 18 -7.67 0.58 -9.47
CA LEU A 18 -7.70 -0.69 -8.75
C LEU A 18 -9.15 -1.15 -8.57
N SER A 19 -9.37 -2.45 -8.72
CA SER A 19 -10.68 -3.04 -8.40
C SER A 19 -10.96 -2.93 -6.89
N PRO A 20 -12.22 -3.09 -6.44
CA PRO A 20 -12.54 -3.11 -5.02
C PRO A 20 -11.75 -4.16 -4.22
N SER A 21 -11.50 -5.32 -4.83
CA SER A 21 -10.64 -6.35 -4.26
C SER A 21 -9.16 -5.92 -4.23
N GLY A 22 -8.72 -5.19 -5.26
CA GLY A 22 -7.40 -4.55 -5.32
C GLY A 22 -7.16 -3.59 -4.16
N GLU A 23 -8.12 -2.70 -3.89
CA GLU A 23 -8.08 -1.77 -2.75
C GLU A 23 -7.96 -2.52 -1.42
N LYS A 24 -8.82 -3.52 -1.20
CA LYS A 24 -8.80 -4.31 0.04
C LYS A 24 -7.47 -5.02 0.24
N VAL A 25 -6.99 -5.74 -0.77
CA VAL A 25 -5.70 -6.45 -0.69
C VAL A 25 -4.55 -5.47 -0.50
N PHE A 26 -4.56 -4.32 -1.16
CA PHE A 26 -3.55 -3.29 -0.96
C PHE A 26 -3.54 -2.80 0.49
N LYS A 27 -4.69 -2.43 1.03
CA LYS A 27 -4.83 -2.01 2.44
C LYS A 27 -4.32 -3.07 3.41
N GLU A 28 -4.68 -4.34 3.20
CA GLU A 28 -4.22 -5.45 4.05
C GLU A 28 -2.71 -5.70 3.92
N LEU A 29 -2.16 -5.60 2.70
CA LEU A 29 -0.72 -5.70 2.44
C LEU A 29 0.07 -4.62 3.21
N MET A 30 -0.46 -3.41 3.29
CA MET A 30 0.17 -2.27 3.97
C MET A 30 0.32 -2.45 5.48
N LYS A 31 -0.39 -3.41 6.09
CA LYS A 31 -0.21 -3.80 7.50
C LYS A 31 1.08 -4.58 7.75
N PHE A 32 1.77 -5.03 6.70
CA PHE A 32 3.05 -5.74 6.82
C PHE A 32 4.26 -4.82 6.65
N LEU A 33 4.04 -3.50 6.64
CA LEU A 33 5.10 -2.51 6.53
C LEU A 33 5.88 -2.43 7.85
N ASP A 34 7.13 -2.88 7.83
CA ASP A 34 8.04 -2.88 8.96
C ASP A 34 8.69 -1.50 9.19
N LYS A 35 9.45 -1.40 10.29
CA LYS A 35 10.14 -0.17 10.71
C LYS A 35 11.06 0.43 9.64
N ASP A 36 11.59 -0.39 8.73
CA ASP A 36 12.52 -0.01 7.68
C ASP A 36 11.79 0.38 6.37
N GLY A 37 10.45 0.37 6.39
CA GLY A 37 9.61 0.69 5.24
C GLY A 37 9.56 -0.44 4.21
N ILE A 38 9.82 -1.68 4.65
CA ILE A 38 9.71 -2.88 3.82
C ILE A 38 8.45 -3.66 4.20
N ILE A 39 7.74 -4.13 3.18
CA ILE A 39 6.61 -5.04 3.31
C ILE A 39 7.16 -6.44 3.14
N ASN A 40 7.18 -7.22 4.21
CA ASN A 40 7.70 -8.60 4.21
C ASN A 40 6.55 -9.61 4.35
N ILE A 41 6.26 -10.35 3.28
CA ILE A 41 5.18 -11.33 3.24
C ILE A 41 5.63 -12.72 2.79
N ASN A 42 5.23 -13.73 3.56
CA ASN A 42 5.41 -15.13 3.22
C ASN A 42 4.06 -15.75 2.78
N PHE A 43 4.04 -17.07 2.58
CA PHE A 43 2.83 -17.81 2.22
C PHE A 43 1.69 -17.65 3.24
N TYR A 44 1.99 -17.67 4.54
CA TYR A 44 0.98 -17.51 5.59
C TYR A 44 0.38 -16.10 5.60
N HIS A 45 1.22 -15.07 5.47
CA HIS A 45 0.74 -13.68 5.36
C HIS A 45 -0.21 -13.51 4.18
N LYS A 46 0.09 -14.12 3.03
CA LYS A 46 -0.80 -14.08 1.85
C LYS A 46 -2.15 -14.74 2.12
N LYS A 47 -2.20 -15.83 2.89
CA LYS A 47 -3.47 -16.45 3.30
C LYS A 47 -4.29 -15.54 4.20
N CYS A 48 -3.65 -14.89 5.18
CA CYS A 48 -4.31 -13.91 6.05
C CYS A 48 -4.86 -12.72 5.26
N ILE A 49 -4.03 -12.11 4.40
CA ILE A 49 -4.45 -11.01 3.51
C ILE A 49 -5.65 -11.44 2.65
N ALA A 50 -5.62 -12.65 2.09
CA ALA A 50 -6.70 -13.15 1.26
C ALA A 50 -8.01 -13.26 2.07
N ASN A 51 -7.94 -13.86 3.25
CA ASN A 51 -9.08 -13.99 4.16
C ASN A 51 -9.67 -12.63 4.54
N ASP A 52 -8.82 -11.70 4.98
CA ASP A 52 -9.25 -10.41 5.50
C ASP A 52 -9.78 -9.49 4.38
N ALA A 53 -9.25 -9.64 3.16
CA ALA A 53 -9.78 -8.96 1.98
C ALA A 53 -11.00 -9.64 1.36
N GLY A 54 -11.37 -10.85 1.81
CA GLY A 54 -12.49 -11.64 1.28
C GLY A 54 -12.24 -12.18 -0.13
N VAL A 55 -11.01 -12.61 -0.43
CA VAL A 55 -10.60 -13.14 -1.74
C VAL A 55 -9.84 -14.46 -1.59
N VAL A 56 -9.62 -15.17 -2.70
CA VAL A 56 -8.76 -16.37 -2.71
C VAL A 56 -7.28 -15.99 -2.75
N PRO A 57 -6.36 -16.81 -2.18
CA PRO A 57 -4.93 -16.50 -2.14
C PRO A 57 -4.28 -16.24 -3.51
N GLN A 58 -4.78 -16.86 -4.57
CA GLN A 58 -4.29 -16.60 -5.94
C GLN A 58 -4.53 -15.14 -6.36
N THR A 59 -5.65 -14.56 -5.97
CA THR A 59 -6.00 -13.16 -6.25
C THR A 59 -5.02 -12.20 -5.60
N VAL A 60 -4.48 -12.52 -4.42
CA VAL A 60 -3.46 -11.70 -3.75
C VAL A 60 -2.19 -11.60 -4.60
N ASN A 61 -1.72 -12.71 -5.18
CA ASN A 61 -0.55 -12.68 -6.06
C ASN A 61 -0.80 -11.85 -7.31
N ASN A 62 -1.97 -11.98 -7.93
CA ASN A 62 -2.34 -11.20 -9.11
C ASN A 62 -2.40 -9.70 -8.80
N ILE A 63 -2.96 -9.32 -7.65
CA ILE A 63 -3.01 -7.93 -7.22
C ILE A 63 -1.61 -7.41 -6.90
N ILE A 64 -0.73 -8.17 -6.23
CA ILE A 64 0.67 -7.76 -6.01
C ILE A 64 1.37 -7.50 -7.36
N LEU A 65 1.16 -8.35 -8.37
CA LEU A 65 1.68 -8.12 -9.73
C LEU A 65 1.13 -6.83 -10.34
N GLN A 66 -0.16 -6.56 -10.18
CA GLN A 66 -0.79 -5.31 -10.62
C GLN A 66 -0.18 -4.09 -9.90
N LEU A 67 -0.07 -4.11 -8.57
CA LEU A 67 0.51 -3.04 -7.76
C LEU A 67 1.95 -2.73 -8.17
N LYS A 68 2.73 -3.76 -8.53
CA LYS A 68 4.07 -3.60 -9.12
C LYS A 68 4.03 -2.93 -10.49
N LYS A 69 3.13 -3.36 -11.36
CA LYS A 69 2.99 -2.85 -12.73
C LYS A 69 2.63 -1.36 -12.75
N ILE A 70 1.74 -0.92 -11.87
CA ILE A 70 1.37 0.50 -11.72
C ILE A 70 2.37 1.29 -10.86
N GLY A 71 3.43 0.63 -10.36
CA GLY A 71 4.49 1.29 -9.61
C GLY A 71 4.08 1.77 -8.23
N LEU A 72 3.09 1.16 -7.56
CA LEU A 72 2.79 1.43 -6.13
C LEU A 72 3.83 0.81 -5.21
N ILE A 73 4.28 -0.39 -5.56
CA ILE A 73 5.31 -1.13 -4.83
C ILE A 73 6.40 -1.61 -5.78
N ARG A 74 7.60 -1.83 -5.26
CA ARG A 74 8.74 -2.40 -6.00
C ARG A 74 9.27 -3.60 -5.24
N SER A 75 9.68 -4.64 -5.96
CA SER A 75 10.32 -5.80 -5.33
C SER A 75 11.71 -5.43 -4.82
N VAL A 76 12.02 -5.86 -3.61
CA VAL A 76 13.37 -5.80 -3.01
C VAL A 76 13.97 -7.21 -3.01
N ASP A 77 13.17 -8.22 -2.67
CA ASP A 77 13.52 -9.64 -2.69
C ASP A 77 12.22 -10.49 -2.85
N ILE A 78 12.34 -11.81 -2.80
CA ILE A 78 11.23 -12.76 -2.81
C ILE A 78 10.34 -12.52 -1.58
N GLY A 79 9.12 -12.04 -1.83
CA GLY A 79 8.17 -11.74 -0.76
C GLY A 79 8.43 -10.41 -0.04
N SER A 80 9.43 -9.65 -0.47
CA SER A 80 9.80 -8.36 0.13
C SER A 80 9.59 -7.22 -0.87
N PHE A 81 8.85 -6.20 -0.44
CA PHE A 81 8.47 -5.06 -1.29
C PHE A 81 8.71 -3.74 -0.58
N ARG A 82 8.99 -2.68 -1.34
CA ARG A 82 9.08 -1.31 -0.83
C ARG A 82 8.05 -0.44 -1.54
N LEU A 83 7.53 0.56 -0.84
CA LEU A 83 6.70 1.61 -1.44
C LEU A 83 7.49 2.38 -2.49
N SER A 84 6.87 2.65 -3.63
CA SER A 84 7.53 3.42 -4.68
C SER A 84 7.59 4.89 -4.33
N LYS A 85 8.79 5.48 -4.40
CA LYS A 85 9.00 6.91 -4.18
C LYS A 85 8.36 7.82 -5.24
N SER A 86 7.90 7.25 -6.36
CA SER A 86 7.13 7.99 -7.35
C SER A 86 5.75 8.41 -6.82
N ILE A 87 5.18 7.63 -5.89
CA ILE A 87 3.88 7.88 -5.29
C ILE A 87 4.05 8.31 -3.84
N PHE A 88 4.87 7.63 -3.05
CA PHE A 88 5.17 7.98 -1.67
C PHE A 88 6.48 8.77 -1.61
N VAL A 89 6.40 10.08 -1.83
CA VAL A 89 7.55 10.91 -2.24
C VAL A 89 8.61 11.06 -1.15
N ASP A 90 8.20 11.03 0.11
CA ASP A 90 9.06 11.17 1.27
C ASP A 90 9.13 9.86 2.09
N GLY A 91 10.05 9.83 3.06
CA GLY A 91 10.16 8.71 3.98
C GLY A 91 9.05 8.63 5.03
N TYR A 92 8.04 9.53 5.01
CA TYR A 92 7.01 9.61 6.05
C TYR A 92 6.27 8.28 6.24
N PHE A 93 5.97 7.63 5.12
CA PHE A 93 5.24 6.37 5.09
C PHE A 93 6.09 5.18 5.52
N ASN A 94 7.43 5.26 5.43
CA ASN A 94 8.31 4.14 5.80
C ASN A 94 8.09 3.78 7.27
N GLY A 95 7.69 2.54 7.54
CA GLY A 95 7.40 2.05 8.89
C GLY A 95 6.29 2.76 9.65
N LEU A 96 5.46 3.53 8.94
CA LEU A 96 4.34 4.23 9.58
C LEU A 96 3.38 3.25 10.25
N TYR A 97 3.08 2.13 9.59
CA TYR A 97 2.24 1.09 10.19
C TYR A 97 2.88 0.47 11.45
N ALA A 98 4.14 0.04 11.37
CA ALA A 98 4.83 -0.52 12.54
C ALA A 98 4.89 0.44 13.75
N ARG A 99 4.93 1.76 13.51
CA ARG A 99 4.99 2.78 14.58
C ARG A 99 3.62 3.17 15.13
N THR A 100 2.61 3.31 14.27
CA THR A 100 1.34 3.93 14.65
C THR A 100 0.12 3.11 14.29
N GLU A 101 0.27 1.99 13.60
CA GLU A 101 -0.84 1.21 13.03
C GLU A 101 -1.77 2.08 12.16
N TRP A 102 -1.17 2.97 11.37
CA TRP A 102 -1.83 4.03 10.61
C TRP A 102 -2.49 5.14 11.45
N LYS A 103 -2.56 5.02 12.79
CA LYS A 103 -3.14 6.05 13.67
C LYS A 103 -2.43 7.37 13.47
N ASN A 104 -3.19 8.46 13.49
CA ASN A 104 -2.70 9.83 13.37
C ASN A 104 -1.94 10.12 12.06
N ILE A 105 -2.27 9.42 10.97
CA ILE A 105 -1.71 9.74 9.66
C ILE A 105 -2.12 11.17 9.24
N ASN A 106 -1.13 11.93 8.80
CA ASN A 106 -1.30 13.26 8.22
C ASN A 106 -0.60 13.30 6.87
N TYR A 107 -1.36 13.58 5.81
CA TYR A 107 -0.83 13.53 4.45
C TYR A 107 -1.47 14.58 3.56
N THR A 108 -0.75 14.99 2.52
CA THR A 108 -1.29 15.72 1.38
C THR A 108 -1.17 14.88 0.12
N MET A 109 -2.07 15.12 -0.84
CA MET A 109 -2.01 14.52 -2.16
C MET A 109 -1.96 15.60 -3.23
N SER A 110 -1.15 15.36 -4.25
CA SER A 110 -0.97 16.24 -5.40
C SER A 110 -0.68 15.41 -6.63
N LEU A 111 -0.86 15.98 -7.82
CA LEU A 111 -0.39 15.37 -9.06
C LEU A 111 0.97 15.98 -9.41
N ASN A 112 1.91 15.16 -9.86
CA ASN A 112 3.15 15.68 -10.43
C ASN A 112 2.92 16.21 -11.87
N SER A 113 3.98 16.74 -12.48
CA SER A 113 3.95 17.26 -13.86
C SER A 113 3.50 16.24 -14.91
N ASP A 114 3.65 14.95 -14.62
CA ASP A 114 3.28 13.84 -15.50
C ASP A 114 1.86 13.31 -15.21
N GLY A 115 1.12 13.97 -14.33
CA GLY A 115 -0.23 13.55 -13.91
C GLY A 115 -0.25 12.35 -12.96
N LEU A 116 0.89 11.97 -12.38
CA LEU A 116 0.97 10.88 -11.40
C LEU A 116 0.66 11.38 -9.99
N LEU A 117 -0.16 10.62 -9.28
CA LEU A 117 -0.47 10.88 -7.87
C LEU A 117 0.78 10.78 -7.00
N GLN A 118 0.99 11.82 -6.22
CA GLN A 118 1.99 11.90 -5.17
C GLN A 118 1.31 12.12 -3.82
N VAL A 119 1.73 11.32 -2.85
CA VAL A 119 1.33 11.37 -1.45
C VAL A 119 2.55 11.75 -0.63
N ARG A 120 2.40 12.75 0.23
CA ARG A 120 3.45 13.29 1.11
C ARG A 120 2.97 13.35 2.54
N GLY A 121 3.88 13.17 3.49
CA GLY A 121 3.61 13.48 4.89
C GLY A 121 3.30 14.96 5.04
N ALA A 122 2.19 15.27 5.68
CA ALA A 122 1.86 16.65 6.05
C ALA A 122 2.40 16.93 7.45
N VAL A 123 3.18 18.00 7.58
CA VAL A 123 3.65 18.53 8.87
C VAL A 123 2.50 19.29 9.54
#